data_AF-A0A9P4YFS1-F1
#
_entry.id   AF-A0A9P4YFS1-F1
#
_cell.length_a   1.000
_cell.length_b   1.000
_cell.length_c   1.000
_cell.angle_alpha   90.00
_cell.angle_beta   90.00
_cell.angle_gamma   90.00
#
_symmetry.space_group_name_H-M   'P 1'
#
loop_
_entity.id
_entity.type
_entity.pdbx_description
1 polymer ?
#
loop_
_entity_poly.entity_id
_entity_poly.type
_entity_poly.pdbx_seq_one_letter_code
_entity_poly.pdbx_strand_id
1 'polypeptide(L)'
;MDGQQSGSSFTDAVIVGNGPSALILSYILHGNIPYYNLDSPHPDPILHAKLRDATELLRLDVARLTNHFEASRFSYSTQSLPINSLVDSLVRPFGETDDRESASCVSWHHDPQRAVPHLCLGDALQPGGQWTECPPGTTWDIQSLSYAGMLSLPGYSFYDHYYDTHGVHMPSYTRPSRQAIAEYLAAYPAAVGIGNSIQNGQLVSGVARTDDGFYIASHRIHCKHLVLASGIFTEVKPARPLLQPLLSLPAPPDVSTTEKAPLLVIGSGFSAADIIISAPRDQKIIHIFKWEPETNPSPLRSCHQQAYPEYAGIYKLMKRSTLAKFTTSKPNKRNKSSLSPFLTLVTRDWDHIYEALPNTLVVDVEIDGTEGIVTFRCSDGSTITRRVSGLSYAVGRKGSLAYLDHMLQREILGAGFDQSQDASIAKDTLKSAAMNDLEVANGVFIIGSLTSDSLIRYAYGGCIYAAGKLMERYAQRQVHPTPCDGPVDHTVPGQPQPDLPTTPSPNTPMNILNHTKFNNNKSSNTVPSELRMHRVSSDLKLGSKSDRFGSRRQRPWWAFIFSS
;
A
#
# COMPACT_ATOMS: atom_id res chain seq x y z
N MET A 1 5.18 -34.19 36.57
CA MET A 1 4.85 -34.06 35.14
C MET A 1 3.41 -33.59 35.09
N ASP A 2 3.21 -32.28 35.26
CA ASP A 2 1.88 -31.68 35.22
C ASP A 2 1.67 -31.15 33.81
N GLY A 3 0.93 -31.90 33.02
CA GLY A 3 0.46 -31.47 31.70
C GLY A 3 -0.57 -30.36 31.89
N GLN A 4 -0.12 -29.11 31.87
CA GLN A 4 -1.01 -27.99 31.54
C GLN A 4 -1.57 -28.25 30.13
N GLN A 5 -2.82 -28.73 30.08
CA GLN A 5 -3.66 -28.56 28.90
C GLN A 5 -3.78 -27.04 28.67
N SER A 6 -2.90 -26.49 27.83
CA SER A 6 -3.04 -25.12 27.33
C SER A 6 -4.31 -25.07 26.50
N GLY A 7 -5.41 -24.64 27.13
CA GLY A 7 -6.70 -24.44 26.48
C GLY A 7 -6.59 -23.47 25.29
N SER A 8 -7.48 -23.61 24.32
CA SER A 8 -7.57 -22.65 23.22
C SER A 8 -7.94 -21.27 23.78
N SER A 9 -7.30 -20.22 23.25
CA SER A 9 -7.61 -18.84 23.63
C SER A 9 -8.64 -18.25 22.66
N PHE A 10 -9.46 -17.33 23.16
CA PHE A 10 -10.49 -16.65 22.38
C PHE A 10 -10.23 -15.15 22.33
N THR A 11 -10.42 -14.54 21.16
CA THR A 11 -10.39 -13.08 20.96
C THR A 11 -11.47 -12.68 19.95
N ASP A 12 -11.89 -11.42 19.92
CA ASP A 12 -12.95 -11.02 18.98
C ASP A 12 -12.46 -11.00 17.53
N ALA A 13 -11.32 -10.35 17.28
CA ALA A 13 -10.71 -10.27 15.96
C ALA A 13 -9.26 -10.75 15.94
N VAL A 14 -8.85 -11.40 14.85
CA VAL A 14 -7.43 -11.65 14.55
C VAL A 14 -7.05 -10.96 13.25
N ILE A 15 -5.95 -10.22 13.28
CA ILE A 15 -5.34 -9.55 12.14
C ILE A 15 -4.12 -10.37 11.72
N VAL A 16 -4.15 -10.93 10.52
CA VAL A 16 -3.03 -11.71 9.96
C VAL A 16 -2.09 -10.75 9.23
N GLY A 17 -0.96 -10.44 9.86
CA GLY A 17 0.05 -9.48 9.43
C GLY A 17 0.39 -8.48 10.54
N ASN A 18 1.62 -7.97 10.53
CA ASN A 18 2.10 -6.93 11.45
C ASN A 18 2.69 -5.71 10.70
N GLY A 19 2.25 -5.49 9.45
CA GLY A 19 2.61 -4.32 8.65
C GLY A 19 1.83 -3.06 9.03
N PRO A 20 2.11 -1.92 8.37
CA PRO A 20 1.52 -0.61 8.69
C PRO A 20 -0.02 -0.62 8.79
N SER A 21 -0.72 -1.32 7.90
CA SER A 21 -2.19 -1.42 7.97
C SER A 21 -2.68 -2.18 9.19
N ALA A 22 -1.98 -3.23 9.64
CA ALA A 22 -2.32 -3.94 10.87
C ALA A 22 -2.11 -3.04 12.10
N LEU A 23 -1.04 -2.24 12.10
CA LEU A 23 -0.76 -1.27 13.16
C LEU A 23 -1.81 -0.16 13.23
N ILE A 24 -2.23 0.38 12.07
CA ILE A 24 -3.31 1.39 12.01
C ILE A 24 -4.62 0.79 12.52
N LEU A 25 -5.01 -0.40 12.04
CA LEU A 25 -6.26 -1.02 12.50
C LEU A 25 -6.20 -1.31 14.01
N SER A 26 -5.09 -1.86 14.51
CA SER A 26 -4.92 -2.13 15.94
C SER A 26 -5.00 -0.86 16.78
N TYR A 27 -4.41 0.26 16.33
CA TYR A 27 -4.57 1.56 16.99
C TYR A 27 -6.03 1.97 17.13
N ILE A 28 -6.82 1.82 16.07
CA ILE A 28 -8.26 2.14 16.12
C ILE A 28 -8.98 1.18 17.06
N LEU A 29 -8.74 -0.14 16.96
CA LEU A 29 -9.37 -1.16 17.80
C LEU A 29 -8.99 -1.07 19.30
N HIS A 30 -7.95 -0.32 19.65
CA HIS A 30 -7.67 0.06 21.05
C HIS A 30 -8.54 1.21 21.57
N GLY A 31 -9.52 1.66 20.78
CA GLY A 31 -10.45 2.72 21.16
C GLY A 31 -10.06 4.11 20.67
N ASN A 32 -9.06 4.24 19.80
CA ASN A 32 -8.70 5.53 19.21
C ASN A 32 -9.61 5.84 18.01
N ILE A 33 -10.66 6.63 18.25
CA ILE A 33 -11.72 6.89 17.30
C ILE A 33 -11.39 8.13 16.44
N PRO A 34 -11.45 8.03 15.10
CA PRO A 34 -11.22 9.16 14.21
C PRO A 34 -12.45 10.07 14.14
N TYR A 35 -12.23 11.38 14.31
CA TYR A 35 -13.21 12.44 14.14
C TYR A 35 -12.74 13.47 13.12
N TYR A 36 -13.69 14.06 12.41
CA TYR A 36 -13.46 15.24 11.58
C TYR A 36 -13.17 16.45 12.48
N ASN A 37 -12.00 17.05 12.27
CA ASN A 37 -11.55 18.20 13.04
C ASN A 37 -12.19 19.49 12.50
N LEU A 38 -13.08 20.11 13.27
CA LEU A 38 -13.73 21.36 12.90
C LEU A 38 -12.80 22.59 12.99
N ASP A 39 -11.74 22.51 13.81
CA ASP A 39 -10.74 23.57 13.94
C ASP A 39 -9.74 23.58 12.76
N SER A 40 -9.66 22.46 12.04
CA SER A 40 -8.85 22.29 10.82
C SER A 40 -9.73 21.81 9.67
N PRO A 41 -10.61 22.67 9.13
CA PRO A 41 -11.58 22.27 8.13
C PRO A 41 -10.93 21.96 6.78
N HIS A 42 -11.52 20.99 6.08
CA HIS A 42 -11.08 20.59 4.75
C HIS A 42 -11.27 21.75 3.74
N PRO A 43 -10.28 22.03 2.87
CA PRO A 43 -10.32 23.17 1.95
C PRO A 43 -11.34 23.04 0.83
N ASP A 44 -11.82 21.82 0.54
CA ASP A 44 -13.00 21.58 -0.30
C ASP A 44 -14.29 21.90 0.47
N PRO A 45 -15.00 23.00 0.13
CA PRO A 45 -16.17 23.44 0.87
C PRO A 45 -17.34 22.46 0.77
N ILE A 46 -17.43 21.67 -0.30
CA ILE A 46 -18.50 20.67 -0.46
C ILE A 46 -18.23 19.50 0.50
N LEU A 47 -17.00 19.01 0.54
CA LEU A 47 -16.62 17.94 1.47
C LEU A 47 -16.77 18.39 2.93
N HIS A 48 -16.30 19.60 3.26
CA HIS A 48 -16.48 20.19 4.59
C HIS A 48 -17.96 20.27 4.98
N ALA A 49 -18.83 20.79 4.11
CA ALA A 49 -20.26 20.91 4.39
C ALA A 49 -20.93 19.54 4.62
N LYS A 50 -20.44 18.46 4.00
CA LYS A 50 -20.98 17.11 4.20
C LYS A 50 -20.53 16.45 5.50
N LEU A 51 -19.40 16.88 6.08
CA LEU A 51 -18.78 16.28 7.27
C LEU A 51 -19.03 17.06 8.56
N ARG A 52 -19.26 18.37 8.49
CA ARG A 52 -19.39 19.23 9.67
C ARG A 52 -20.49 18.80 10.65
N ASP A 53 -21.56 18.17 10.15
CA ASP A 53 -22.73 17.76 10.93
C ASP A 53 -22.63 16.30 11.44
N ALA A 54 -21.66 15.52 10.94
CA ALA A 54 -21.44 14.13 11.29
C ALA A 54 -19.92 13.86 11.34
N THR A 55 -19.32 14.21 12.48
CA THR A 55 -17.87 14.27 12.61
C THR A 55 -17.23 12.91 12.87
N GLU A 56 -17.92 11.91 13.43
CA GLU A 56 -17.32 10.59 13.64
C GLU A 56 -17.07 9.86 12.31
N LEU A 57 -15.83 9.44 12.07
CA LEU A 57 -15.39 8.91 10.77
C LEU A 57 -15.44 7.38 10.67
N LEU A 58 -15.93 6.65 11.68
CA LEU A 58 -16.04 5.18 11.60
C LEU A 58 -17.16 4.69 10.68
N ARG A 59 -18.16 5.53 10.39
CA ARG A 59 -19.33 5.19 9.56
C ARG A 59 -19.48 6.21 8.43
N LEU A 60 -18.62 6.08 7.43
CA LEU A 60 -18.62 6.95 6.26
C LEU A 60 -19.60 6.45 5.19
N ASP A 61 -20.52 7.31 4.79
CA ASP A 61 -21.23 7.15 3.52
C ASP A 61 -20.30 7.61 2.38
N VAL A 62 -19.43 6.69 1.96
CA VAL A 62 -18.37 6.96 0.98
C VAL A 62 -18.96 7.47 -0.33
N ALA A 63 -20.05 6.85 -0.82
CA ALA A 63 -20.69 7.26 -2.07
C ALA A 63 -21.21 8.70 -2.01
N ARG A 64 -21.90 9.08 -0.93
CA ARG A 64 -22.36 10.46 -0.72
C ARG A 64 -21.19 11.44 -0.58
N LEU A 65 -20.13 11.05 0.14
CA LEU A 65 -19.00 11.92 0.40
C LEU A 65 -18.17 12.18 -0.87
N THR A 66 -17.94 11.17 -1.70
CA THR A 66 -17.05 11.26 -2.87
C THR A 66 -17.72 11.63 -4.19
N ASN A 67 -19.06 11.68 -4.28
CA ASN A 67 -19.78 11.90 -5.55
C ASN A 67 -19.43 13.18 -6.35
N HIS A 68 -18.73 14.14 -5.74
CA HIS A 68 -18.32 15.40 -6.34
C HIS A 68 -16.82 15.45 -6.69
N PHE A 69 -16.05 14.41 -6.35
CA PHE A 69 -14.60 14.40 -6.48
C PHE A 69 -14.16 14.60 -7.93
N GLU A 70 -14.83 13.97 -8.90
CA GLU A 70 -14.51 14.13 -10.33
C GLU A 70 -14.72 15.56 -10.85
N ALA A 71 -15.64 16.31 -10.22
CA ALA A 71 -15.92 17.71 -10.56
C ALA A 71 -15.16 18.71 -9.68
N SER A 72 -14.38 18.22 -8.72
CA SER A 72 -13.66 19.09 -7.79
C SER A 72 -12.41 19.69 -8.43
N ARG A 73 -12.04 20.88 -7.98
CA ARG A 73 -10.76 21.51 -8.30
C ARG A 73 -9.60 20.91 -7.49
N PHE A 74 -9.90 20.14 -6.46
CA PHE A 74 -8.92 19.44 -5.65
C PHE A 74 -8.56 18.11 -6.32
N SER A 75 -7.28 17.74 -6.25
CA SER A 75 -6.77 16.55 -6.89
C SER A 75 -7.02 15.33 -6.00
N TYR A 76 -8.16 14.68 -6.17
CA TYR A 76 -8.44 13.38 -5.56
C TYR A 76 -7.90 12.25 -6.44
N SER A 77 -7.39 11.18 -5.81
CA SER A 77 -6.92 10.01 -6.56
C SER A 77 -8.11 9.28 -7.18
N THR A 78 -8.01 9.01 -8.49
CA THR A 78 -8.94 8.16 -9.25
C THR A 78 -8.43 6.73 -9.39
N GLN A 79 -7.24 6.43 -8.88
CA GLN A 79 -6.60 5.11 -8.99
C GLN A 79 -6.78 4.25 -7.73
N SER A 80 -7.01 4.90 -6.57
CA SER A 80 -7.25 4.24 -5.30
C SER A 80 -8.73 4.00 -5.05
N LEU A 81 -9.05 3.14 -4.09
CA LEU A 81 -10.43 2.96 -3.66
C LEU A 81 -11.04 4.29 -3.19
N PRO A 82 -12.36 4.53 -3.42
CA PRO A 82 -13.01 5.77 -3.02
C PRO A 82 -12.84 6.10 -1.53
N ILE A 83 -12.90 5.09 -0.65
CA ILE A 83 -12.69 5.29 0.79
C ILE A 83 -11.24 5.66 1.12
N ASN A 84 -10.27 5.04 0.44
CA ASN A 84 -8.86 5.35 0.63
C ASN A 84 -8.54 6.77 0.16
N SER A 85 -9.11 7.17 -0.99
CA SER A 85 -8.99 8.54 -1.53
C SER A 85 -9.65 9.58 -0.62
N LEU A 86 -10.83 9.27 -0.09
CA LEU A 86 -11.56 10.13 0.86
C LEU A 86 -10.78 10.32 2.16
N VAL A 87 -10.35 9.24 2.80
CA VAL A 87 -9.68 9.36 4.10
C VAL A 87 -8.30 9.98 3.94
N ASP A 88 -7.58 9.66 2.86
CA ASP A 88 -6.29 10.30 2.58
C ASP A 88 -6.42 11.81 2.37
N SER A 89 -7.50 12.29 1.72
CA SER A 89 -7.75 13.73 1.60
C SER A 89 -8.14 14.39 2.93
N LEU A 90 -8.71 13.65 3.89
CA LEU A 90 -8.93 14.17 5.24
C LEU A 90 -7.64 14.21 6.05
N VAL A 91 -6.82 13.17 5.98
CA VAL A 91 -5.55 13.11 6.72
C VAL A 91 -4.57 14.13 6.13
N ARG A 92 -4.57 14.32 4.81
CA ARG A 92 -3.67 15.21 4.05
C ARG A 92 -4.45 16.05 3.03
N PRO A 93 -5.15 17.10 3.47
CA PRO A 93 -6.02 17.93 2.60
C PRO A 93 -5.29 18.66 1.47
N PHE A 94 -3.98 18.83 1.58
CA PHE A 94 -3.14 19.50 0.58
C PHE A 94 -2.26 18.53 -0.24
N GLY A 95 -2.54 17.23 -0.15
CA GLY A 95 -1.88 16.20 -0.95
C GLY A 95 -0.36 16.21 -0.79
N GLU A 96 0.37 16.33 -1.91
CA GLU A 96 1.85 16.38 -1.91
C GLU A 96 2.43 17.81 -1.84
N THR A 97 1.57 18.83 -1.83
CA THR A 97 2.01 20.25 -1.83
C THR A 97 2.28 20.81 -0.44
N ASP A 98 1.93 20.06 0.61
CA ASP A 98 2.26 20.39 1.99
C ASP A 98 2.60 19.10 2.73
N ASP A 99 3.86 18.99 3.15
CA ASP A 99 4.39 17.85 3.91
C ASP A 99 4.29 18.09 5.43
N ARG A 100 3.54 19.11 5.87
CA ARG A 100 3.36 19.44 7.29
C ARG A 100 2.12 18.77 7.86
N GLU A 101 2.30 18.11 9.01
CA GLU A 101 1.21 17.43 9.73
C GLU A 101 0.20 18.37 10.39
N SER A 102 0.57 19.64 10.61
CA SER A 102 -0.26 20.64 11.29
C SER A 102 -1.57 20.99 10.56
N ALA A 103 -1.85 20.36 9.42
CA ALA A 103 -3.00 20.62 8.56
C ALA A 103 -4.00 19.45 8.48
N SER A 104 -3.85 18.37 9.26
CA SER A 104 -4.80 17.24 9.17
C SER A 104 -6.23 17.67 9.53
N CYS A 105 -7.23 17.19 8.78
CA CYS A 105 -8.65 17.36 9.09
C CYS A 105 -9.18 16.23 9.99
N VAL A 106 -8.31 15.40 10.55
CA VAL A 106 -8.68 14.28 11.43
C VAL A 106 -8.10 14.51 12.82
N SER A 107 -8.93 14.39 13.85
CA SER A 107 -8.53 14.28 15.25
C SER A 107 -8.81 12.87 15.77
N TRP A 108 -8.04 12.43 16.77
CA TRP A 108 -8.16 11.09 17.36
C TRP A 108 -8.60 11.21 18.81
N HIS A 109 -9.75 10.61 19.16
CA HIS A 109 -10.28 10.63 20.51
C HIS A 109 -10.24 9.22 21.09
N HIS A 110 -9.55 9.07 22.22
CA HIS A 110 -9.40 7.77 22.87
C HIS A 110 -10.61 7.46 23.77
N ASP A 111 -11.30 6.35 23.48
CA ASP A 111 -12.41 5.80 24.24
C ASP A 111 -12.21 4.28 24.47
N PRO A 112 -11.68 3.90 25.65
CA PRO A 112 -11.44 2.50 26.00
C PRO A 112 -12.69 1.61 25.98
N GLN A 113 -13.89 2.17 26.16
CA GLN A 113 -15.13 1.38 26.19
C GLN A 113 -15.51 0.84 24.81
N ARG A 114 -14.96 1.46 23.75
CA ARG A 114 -15.15 1.04 22.36
C ARG A 114 -14.04 0.14 21.85
N ALA A 115 -13.06 -0.21 22.70
CA ALA A 115 -12.00 -1.12 22.33
C ALA A 115 -12.55 -2.53 22.04
N VAL A 116 -11.96 -3.19 21.04
CA VAL A 116 -12.32 -4.55 20.62
C VAL A 116 -11.15 -5.47 20.94
N PRO A 117 -11.33 -6.57 21.69
CA PRO A 117 -10.26 -7.54 21.94
C PRO A 117 -9.72 -8.13 20.63
N HIS A 118 -8.43 -7.94 20.36
CA HIS A 118 -7.81 -8.39 19.13
C HIS A 118 -6.33 -8.77 19.28
N LEU A 119 -5.85 -9.57 18.33
CA LEU A 119 -4.45 -9.94 18.18
C LEU A 119 -3.99 -9.71 16.74
N CYS A 120 -2.79 -9.14 16.58
CA CYS A 120 -2.06 -9.04 15.33
C CYS A 120 -0.97 -10.11 15.30
N LEU A 121 -1.06 -11.04 14.36
CA LEU A 121 -0.09 -12.13 14.20
C LEU A 121 0.69 -11.92 12.91
N GLY A 122 1.97 -11.58 12.99
CA GLY A 122 2.81 -11.34 11.81
C GLY A 122 4.13 -12.09 11.84
N ASP A 123 4.54 -12.58 10.67
CA ASP A 123 5.77 -13.35 10.48
C ASP A 123 7.05 -12.50 10.65
N ALA A 124 6.98 -11.21 10.35
CA ALA A 124 8.14 -10.33 10.54
C ALA A 124 8.53 -10.24 12.03
N LEU A 125 9.84 -10.26 12.30
CA LEU A 125 10.39 -10.25 13.67
C LEU A 125 10.13 -8.94 14.43
N GLN A 126 9.83 -7.87 13.71
CA GLN A 126 9.49 -6.56 14.27
C GLN A 126 8.21 -6.03 13.60
N PRO A 127 7.50 -5.09 14.25
CA PRO A 127 6.41 -4.38 13.62
C PRO A 127 6.87 -3.64 12.35
N GLY A 128 6.06 -3.69 11.29
CA GLY A 128 6.35 -3.06 10.01
C GLY A 128 6.26 -3.99 8.80
N GLY A 129 6.11 -5.30 9.00
CA GLY A 129 6.00 -6.27 7.91
C GLY A 129 7.20 -6.21 6.97
N GLN A 130 6.98 -6.13 5.65
CA GLN A 130 8.07 -6.09 4.66
C GLN A 130 9.10 -4.95 4.86
N TRP A 131 8.74 -3.88 5.60
CA TRP A 131 9.64 -2.77 5.86
C TRP A 131 10.78 -3.13 6.82
N THR A 132 10.66 -4.22 7.58
CA THR A 132 11.68 -4.66 8.54
C THR A 132 12.80 -5.48 7.90
N GLU A 133 12.72 -5.73 6.59
CA GLU A 133 13.74 -6.46 5.83
C GLU A 133 14.57 -5.49 4.99
N CYS A 134 15.85 -5.79 4.81
CA CYS A 134 16.68 -5.21 3.75
C CYS A 134 16.82 -6.24 2.63
N PRO A 135 16.20 -6.03 1.46
CA PRO A 135 16.28 -6.99 0.36
C PRO A 135 17.72 -7.30 -0.05
N PRO A 136 18.05 -8.55 -0.39
CA PRO A 136 19.39 -8.91 -0.85
C PRO A 136 19.85 -8.04 -2.03
N GLY A 137 21.11 -7.59 -1.98
CA GLY A 137 21.69 -6.71 -3.00
C GLY A 137 21.32 -5.22 -2.86
N THR A 138 20.62 -4.85 -1.79
CA THR A 138 20.25 -3.46 -1.49
C THR A 138 20.89 -2.98 -0.18
N THR A 139 20.67 -1.71 0.17
CA THR A 139 21.18 -1.10 1.42
C THR A 139 20.06 -0.51 2.26
N TRP A 140 20.32 -0.39 3.56
CA TRP A 140 19.42 0.24 4.53
C TRP A 140 19.20 1.75 4.28
N ASP A 141 20.13 2.39 3.54
CA ASP A 141 20.11 3.81 3.21
C ASP A 141 19.21 4.17 2.02
N ILE A 142 18.61 3.19 1.32
CA ILE A 142 17.68 3.46 0.23
C ILE A 142 16.53 4.31 0.74
N GLN A 143 16.26 5.41 0.03
CA GLN A 143 15.18 6.32 0.35
C GLN A 143 13.83 5.78 -0.12
N SER A 144 12.79 6.03 0.66
CA SER A 144 11.41 5.78 0.24
C SER A 144 11.03 6.57 -1.00
N LEU A 145 9.97 6.11 -1.67
CA LEU A 145 9.27 6.90 -2.68
C LEU A 145 8.32 7.92 -2.06
N SER A 146 7.88 7.71 -0.82
CA SER A 146 6.96 8.62 -0.12
C SER A 146 7.72 9.56 0.82
N TYR A 147 7.27 10.79 0.96
CA TYR A 147 7.78 11.70 2.00
C TYR A 147 7.39 11.22 3.40
N ALA A 148 8.12 11.67 4.42
CA ALA A 148 7.92 11.27 5.82
C ALA A 148 6.46 11.40 6.25
N GLY A 149 5.80 12.52 5.94
CA GLY A 149 4.40 12.74 6.28
C GLY A 149 3.43 11.74 5.65
N MET A 150 3.77 11.13 4.51
CA MET A 150 2.97 10.08 3.85
C MET A 150 3.15 8.69 4.47
N LEU A 151 4.15 8.52 5.34
CA LEU A 151 4.49 7.29 6.04
C LEU A 151 4.02 7.30 7.49
N SER A 152 3.67 8.48 8.03
CA SER A 152 3.10 8.64 9.36
C SER A 152 1.84 7.79 9.57
N LEU A 153 1.79 7.16 10.74
CA LEU A 153 0.68 6.42 11.32
C LEU A 153 -0.06 7.31 12.34
N PRO A 154 -1.32 6.99 12.69
CA PRO A 154 -2.11 7.85 13.58
C PRO A 154 -1.59 7.87 15.02
N GLY A 155 -1.76 9.00 15.71
CA GLY A 155 -1.40 9.14 17.14
C GLY A 155 0.09 9.29 17.44
N TYR A 156 0.97 8.75 16.58
CA TYR A 156 2.42 8.96 16.67
C TYR A 156 3.05 8.99 15.29
N SER A 157 3.49 10.17 14.89
CA SER A 157 3.88 10.45 13.52
C SER A 157 5.35 10.15 13.23
N PHE A 158 5.73 10.13 11.95
CA PHE A 158 7.14 10.00 11.60
C PHE A 158 7.96 11.23 12.07
N TYR A 159 7.37 12.43 12.03
CA TYR A 159 8.05 13.64 12.52
C TYR A 159 8.19 13.64 14.03
N ASP A 160 7.18 13.17 14.76
CA ASP A 160 7.24 13.00 16.21
C ASP A 160 8.39 12.06 16.55
N HIS A 161 8.44 10.90 15.90
CA HIS A 161 9.51 9.92 16.09
C HIS A 161 10.89 10.46 15.79
N TYR A 162 11.03 11.19 14.68
CA TYR A 162 12.31 11.79 14.32
C TYR A 162 12.75 12.82 15.36
N TYR A 163 11.83 13.66 15.83
CA TYR A 163 12.10 14.66 16.87
C TYR A 163 12.49 14.00 18.20
N ASP A 164 11.75 13.00 18.66
CA ASP A 164 12.03 12.27 19.90
C ASP A 164 13.41 11.59 19.87
N THR A 165 13.80 11.07 18.70
CA THR A 165 15.04 10.31 18.54
C THR A 165 16.26 11.20 18.33
N HIS A 166 16.11 12.35 17.64
CA HIS A 166 17.24 13.20 17.22
C HIS A 166 17.26 14.58 17.90
N GLY A 167 16.19 14.98 18.60
CA GLY A 167 16.04 16.29 19.22
C GLY A 167 15.87 17.46 18.24
N VAL A 168 15.64 17.19 16.95
CA VAL A 168 15.54 18.20 15.89
C VAL A 168 14.36 17.91 14.96
N HIS A 169 13.74 18.97 14.44
CA HIS A 169 12.66 18.82 13.46
C HIS A 169 13.21 18.36 12.11
N MET A 170 12.55 17.37 11.52
CA MET A 170 12.89 16.90 10.17
C MET A 170 12.59 17.98 9.13
N PRO A 171 13.48 18.19 8.13
CA PRO A 171 13.18 19.05 6.99
C PRO A 171 11.95 18.56 6.20
N SER A 172 11.14 19.47 5.69
CA SER A 172 10.02 19.14 4.81
C SER A 172 10.50 18.47 3.51
N TYR A 173 9.65 17.63 2.93
CA TYR A 173 9.88 16.84 1.72
C TYR A 173 11.06 15.86 1.85
N THR A 174 11.35 15.42 3.07
CA THR A 174 12.35 14.39 3.31
C THR A 174 11.77 13.03 2.96
N ARG A 175 12.53 12.23 2.21
CA ARG A 175 12.26 10.80 1.96
C ARG A 175 13.12 9.99 2.94
N PRO A 176 12.53 9.41 4.00
CA PRO A 176 13.30 8.64 4.98
C PRO A 176 14.01 7.45 4.34
N SER A 177 15.13 7.03 4.94
CA SER A 177 15.76 5.76 4.57
C SER A 177 14.89 4.59 5.00
N ARG A 178 15.12 3.43 4.37
CA ARG A 178 14.44 2.18 4.75
C ARG A 178 14.67 1.82 6.21
N GLN A 179 15.89 2.07 6.72
CA GLN A 179 16.20 1.89 8.13
C GLN A 179 15.36 2.79 9.03
N ALA A 180 15.28 4.09 8.73
CA ALA A 180 14.50 5.02 9.54
C ALA A 180 13.00 4.66 9.57
N ILE A 181 12.47 4.11 8.47
CA ILE A 181 11.09 3.58 8.41
C ILE A 181 10.93 2.34 9.27
N ALA A 182 11.88 1.40 9.21
CA ALA A 182 11.85 0.19 10.03
C ALA A 182 11.91 0.53 11.53
N GLU A 183 12.79 1.45 11.92
CA GLU A 183 12.94 1.94 13.30
C GLU A 183 11.65 2.61 13.80
N TYR A 184 11.07 3.50 12.99
CA TYR A 184 9.79 4.15 13.29
C TYR A 184 8.66 3.12 13.50
N LEU A 185 8.48 2.20 12.54
CA LEU A 185 7.41 1.21 12.62
C LEU A 185 7.59 0.27 13.80
N ALA A 186 8.83 -0.09 14.14
CA ALA A 186 9.14 -0.92 15.31
C ALA A 186 8.85 -0.20 16.64
N ALA A 187 9.11 1.11 16.72
CA ALA A 187 8.83 1.92 17.92
C ALA A 187 7.33 2.23 18.09
N TYR A 188 6.58 2.30 16.99
CA TYR A 188 5.19 2.77 16.98
C TYR A 188 4.27 2.06 17.99
N PRO A 189 4.22 0.70 18.09
CA PRO A 189 3.30 0.04 19.01
C PRO A 189 3.50 0.41 20.49
N ALA A 190 4.74 0.67 20.90
CA ALA A 190 5.05 1.11 22.25
C ALA A 190 4.65 2.59 22.44
N ALA A 191 4.94 3.44 21.45
CA ALA A 191 4.62 4.86 21.49
C ALA A 191 3.12 5.14 21.63
N VAL A 192 2.26 4.33 20.99
CA VAL A 192 0.80 4.50 21.03
C VAL A 192 0.07 3.52 21.95
N GLY A 193 0.81 2.69 22.70
CA GLY A 193 0.24 1.82 23.74
C GLY A 193 -0.56 0.61 23.24
N ILE A 194 -0.21 0.05 22.08
CA ILE A 194 -0.89 -1.11 21.46
C ILE A 194 -0.05 -2.39 21.46
N GLY A 195 1.15 -2.36 22.04
CA GLY A 195 2.14 -3.44 21.95
C GLY A 195 1.67 -4.80 22.49
N ASN A 196 0.71 -4.83 23.42
CA ASN A 196 0.15 -6.07 23.99
C ASN A 196 -0.66 -6.90 22.97
N SER A 197 -1.17 -6.29 21.90
CA SER A 197 -1.88 -7.00 20.83
C SER A 197 -0.97 -7.42 19.68
N ILE A 198 0.29 -6.99 19.64
CA ILE A 198 1.20 -7.24 18.51
C ILE A 198 2.11 -8.42 18.82
N GLN A 199 1.93 -9.54 18.10
CA GLN A 199 2.77 -10.72 18.18
C GLN A 199 3.59 -10.89 16.90
N ASN A 200 4.91 -10.71 17.04
CA ASN A 200 5.87 -10.77 15.96
C ASN A 200 6.50 -12.17 15.84
N GLY A 201 7.09 -12.48 14.68
CA GLY A 201 7.68 -13.78 14.42
C GLY A 201 6.68 -14.94 14.44
N GLN A 202 5.41 -14.66 14.17
CA GLN A 202 4.30 -15.60 14.24
C GLN A 202 3.84 -16.02 12.84
N LEU A 203 4.24 -17.20 12.40
CA LEU A 203 3.79 -17.77 11.13
C LEU A 203 2.39 -18.37 11.27
N VAL A 204 1.39 -17.68 10.72
CA VAL A 204 0.00 -18.15 10.70
C VAL A 204 -0.18 -19.25 9.66
N SER A 205 -0.84 -20.33 10.06
CA SER A 205 -1.27 -21.42 9.18
C SER A 205 -2.49 -22.16 9.75
N GLY A 206 -3.22 -22.84 8.86
CA GLY A 206 -4.38 -23.67 9.21
C GLY A 206 -5.57 -22.85 9.73
N VAL A 207 -5.85 -21.70 9.09
CA VAL A 207 -7.02 -20.88 9.42
C VAL A 207 -8.25 -21.46 8.75
N ALA A 208 -9.21 -21.92 9.55
CA ALA A 208 -10.44 -22.55 9.07
C ALA A 208 -11.67 -21.82 9.60
N ARG A 209 -12.75 -21.85 8.82
CA ARG A 209 -14.06 -21.37 9.28
C ARG A 209 -14.67 -22.38 10.26
N THR A 210 -15.38 -21.85 11.25
CA THR A 210 -16.17 -22.60 12.24
C THR A 210 -17.60 -22.05 12.26
N ASP A 211 -18.51 -22.69 12.98
CA ASP A 211 -19.92 -22.26 13.04
C ASP A 211 -20.09 -20.84 13.60
N ASP A 212 -19.20 -20.44 14.50
CA ASP A 212 -19.30 -19.20 15.26
C ASP A 212 -18.15 -18.20 15.01
N GLY A 213 -17.33 -18.44 13.98
CA GLY A 213 -16.15 -17.63 13.66
C GLY A 213 -15.06 -18.41 12.91
N PHE A 214 -13.83 -18.34 13.40
CA PHE A 214 -12.65 -18.95 12.80
C PHE A 214 -11.77 -19.61 13.87
N TYR A 215 -11.04 -20.64 13.45
CA TYR A 215 -10.01 -21.29 14.24
C TYR A 215 -8.65 -21.19 13.53
N ILE A 216 -7.62 -20.80 14.29
CA ILE A 216 -6.24 -20.65 13.80
C ILE A 216 -5.40 -21.78 14.40
N ALA A 217 -5.22 -22.87 13.65
CA ALA A 217 -4.62 -24.10 14.17
C ALA A 217 -3.19 -23.92 14.70
N SER A 218 -2.37 -23.13 13.99
CA SER A 218 -0.99 -22.79 14.38
C SER A 218 -0.86 -22.19 15.78
N HIS A 219 -1.88 -21.46 16.24
CA HIS A 219 -1.84 -20.71 17.51
C HIS A 219 -2.89 -21.19 18.52
N ARG A 220 -3.78 -22.12 18.11
CA ARG A 220 -4.92 -22.61 18.90
C ARG A 220 -5.83 -21.46 19.37
N ILE A 221 -6.06 -20.49 18.49
CA ILE A 221 -6.90 -19.31 18.76
C ILE A 221 -8.23 -19.47 18.04
N HIS A 222 -9.33 -19.17 18.75
CA HIS A 222 -10.62 -18.91 18.13
C HIS A 222 -10.88 -17.40 18.04
N CYS A 223 -11.45 -16.95 16.93
CA CYS A 223 -11.92 -15.58 16.80
C CYS A 223 -13.22 -15.46 16.04
N LYS A 224 -13.96 -14.36 16.26
CA LYS A 224 -15.21 -14.08 15.54
C LYS A 224 -14.96 -13.50 14.15
N HIS A 225 -13.91 -12.70 14.03
CA HIS A 225 -13.58 -11.99 12.80
C HIS A 225 -12.12 -12.19 12.42
N LEU A 226 -11.89 -12.29 11.12
CA LEU A 226 -10.58 -12.42 10.52
C LEU A 226 -10.30 -11.19 9.67
N VAL A 227 -9.13 -10.58 9.85
CA VAL A 227 -8.67 -9.47 9.01
C VAL A 227 -7.38 -9.87 8.32
N LEU A 228 -7.40 -9.93 7.00
CA LEU A 228 -6.25 -10.24 6.17
C LEU A 228 -5.46 -8.96 5.92
N ALA A 229 -4.25 -8.90 6.47
CA ALA A 229 -3.31 -7.79 6.36
C ALA A 229 -1.91 -8.29 5.94
N SER A 230 -1.83 -9.48 5.34
CA SER A 230 -0.57 -10.16 4.98
C SER A 230 0.14 -9.50 3.79
N GLY A 231 -0.59 -8.72 2.99
CA GLY A 231 -0.05 -7.97 1.86
C GLY A 231 0.21 -8.81 0.60
N ILE A 232 0.65 -8.14 -0.48
CA ILE A 232 0.85 -8.75 -1.82
C ILE A 232 2.32 -8.85 -2.25
N PHE A 233 3.25 -8.54 -1.34
CA PHE A 233 4.67 -8.49 -1.62
C PHE A 233 5.47 -9.37 -0.64
N THR A 234 4.89 -10.47 -0.14
CA THR A 234 5.55 -11.32 0.86
C THR A 234 6.57 -12.26 0.23
N GLU A 235 6.29 -12.83 -0.94
CA GLU A 235 7.13 -13.86 -1.56
C GLU A 235 7.82 -13.33 -2.82
N VAL A 236 9.14 -13.52 -2.92
CA VAL A 236 9.89 -13.25 -4.15
C VAL A 236 9.51 -14.27 -5.22
N LYS A 237 9.24 -13.81 -6.44
CA LYS A 237 9.00 -14.73 -7.56
C LYS A 237 10.27 -15.55 -7.83
N PRO A 238 10.20 -16.89 -7.84
CA PRO A 238 11.37 -17.72 -7.99
C PRO A 238 12.04 -17.50 -9.35
N ALA A 239 13.36 -17.54 -9.37
CA ALA A 239 14.12 -17.55 -10.62
C ALA A 239 13.82 -18.81 -11.42
N ARG A 240 13.79 -18.67 -12.75
CA ARG A 240 13.65 -19.82 -13.67
C ARG A 240 14.76 -20.84 -13.39
N PRO A 241 14.51 -22.16 -13.53
CA PRO A 241 15.51 -23.20 -13.24
C PRO A 241 16.88 -22.94 -13.87
N LEU A 242 16.92 -22.45 -15.11
CA LEU A 242 18.14 -22.07 -15.82
C LEU A 242 19.00 -21.02 -15.07
N LEU A 243 18.38 -20.12 -14.32
CA LEU A 243 19.03 -19.02 -13.62
C LEU A 243 19.39 -19.35 -12.17
N GLN A 244 18.81 -20.41 -11.60
CA GLN A 244 19.02 -20.78 -10.20
C GLN A 244 20.49 -21.03 -9.83
N PRO A 245 21.33 -21.65 -10.70
CA PRO A 245 22.75 -21.83 -10.40
C PRO A 245 23.48 -20.51 -10.08
N LEU A 246 23.09 -19.40 -10.72
CA LEU A 246 23.72 -18.09 -10.52
C LEU A 246 23.40 -17.45 -9.17
N LEU A 247 22.32 -17.87 -8.50
CA LEU A 247 21.96 -17.42 -7.16
C LEU A 247 22.82 -18.08 -6.08
N SER A 248 23.42 -19.23 -6.40
CA SER A 248 24.24 -20.03 -5.46
C SER A 248 25.73 -19.73 -5.57
N LEU A 249 26.12 -18.82 -6.47
CA LEU A 249 27.50 -18.39 -6.59
C LEU A 249 27.96 -17.73 -5.28
N PRO A 250 29.10 -18.13 -4.72
CA PRO A 250 29.58 -17.57 -3.46
C PRO A 250 29.82 -16.08 -3.63
N ALA A 251 29.51 -15.29 -2.60
CA ALA A 251 30.02 -13.93 -2.52
C ALA A 251 31.55 -14.03 -2.60
N PRO A 252 32.20 -13.42 -3.61
CA PRO A 252 33.63 -13.63 -3.76
C PRO A 252 34.36 -13.05 -2.53
N PRO A 253 35.47 -13.66 -2.11
CA PRO A 253 36.35 -13.09 -1.09
C PRO A 253 36.80 -11.68 -1.51
N ASP A 254 37.35 -10.89 -0.57
CA ASP A 254 37.88 -9.52 -0.75
C ASP A 254 38.96 -9.42 -1.86
N VAL A 255 38.57 -9.64 -3.10
CA VAL A 255 39.34 -9.44 -4.33
C VAL A 255 38.97 -8.06 -4.83
N SER A 256 39.96 -7.29 -5.30
CA SER A 256 39.71 -5.96 -5.84
C SER A 256 38.61 -6.01 -6.91
N THR A 257 37.57 -5.21 -6.70
CA THR A 257 36.39 -4.99 -7.54
C THR A 257 36.68 -4.72 -9.02
N THR A 258 37.90 -4.29 -9.36
CA THR A 258 38.35 -3.99 -10.72
C THR A 258 38.55 -5.22 -11.62
N GLU A 259 38.82 -6.40 -11.06
CA GLU A 259 38.99 -7.66 -11.82
C GLU A 259 37.74 -8.56 -11.81
N LYS A 260 36.71 -8.17 -11.04
CA LYS A 260 35.51 -8.97 -10.82
C LYS A 260 34.58 -8.97 -12.04
N ALA A 261 34.04 -10.14 -12.39
CA ALA A 261 32.98 -10.24 -13.40
C ALA A 261 31.75 -9.39 -13.01
N PRO A 262 31.00 -8.85 -14.00
CA PRO A 262 29.84 -8.02 -13.73
C PRO A 262 28.74 -8.75 -12.95
N LEU A 263 27.99 -8.00 -12.14
CA LEU A 263 26.77 -8.48 -11.50
C LEU A 263 25.64 -8.49 -12.54
N LEU A 264 24.95 -9.61 -12.70
CA LEU A 264 23.76 -9.68 -13.54
C LEU A 264 22.53 -9.23 -12.75
N VAL A 265 21.87 -8.17 -13.20
CA VAL A 265 20.60 -7.67 -12.63
C VAL A 265 19.48 -7.92 -13.63
N ILE A 266 18.39 -8.55 -13.20
CA ILE A 266 17.22 -8.82 -14.05
C ILE A 266 15.97 -8.18 -13.42
N GLY A 267 15.36 -7.23 -14.12
CA GLY A 267 14.14 -6.55 -13.69
C GLY A 267 14.02 -5.16 -14.31
N SER A 268 12.83 -4.55 -14.29
CA SER A 268 12.63 -3.19 -14.87
C SER A 268 11.97 -2.20 -13.90
N GLY A 269 11.80 -2.59 -12.64
CA GLY A 269 11.11 -1.82 -11.61
C GLY A 269 12.03 -1.24 -10.54
N PHE A 270 11.43 -0.74 -9.46
CA PHE A 270 12.13 -0.10 -8.34
C PHE A 270 13.17 -1.00 -7.69
N SER A 271 12.87 -2.28 -7.42
CA SER A 271 13.84 -3.19 -6.79
C SER A 271 15.09 -3.41 -7.65
N ALA A 272 14.96 -3.44 -8.98
CA ALA A 272 16.14 -3.54 -9.86
C ALA A 272 16.97 -2.25 -9.80
N ALA A 273 16.31 -1.09 -9.79
CA ALA A 273 16.99 0.20 -9.64
C ALA A 273 17.70 0.31 -8.29
N ASP A 274 17.05 -0.09 -7.19
CA ASP A 274 17.60 -0.10 -5.84
C ASP A 274 18.89 -0.93 -5.74
N ILE A 275 18.93 -2.10 -6.39
CA ILE A 275 20.12 -2.94 -6.46
C ILE A 275 21.24 -2.24 -7.23
N ILE A 276 20.92 -1.62 -8.38
CA ILE A 276 21.91 -0.89 -9.20
C ILE A 276 22.47 0.32 -8.45
N ILE A 277 21.61 1.04 -7.73
CA ILE A 277 21.96 2.21 -6.91
C ILE A 277 22.84 1.79 -5.72
N SER A 278 22.51 0.65 -5.09
CA SER A 278 23.21 0.11 -3.91
C SER A 278 24.52 -0.59 -4.24
N ALA A 279 24.73 -0.98 -5.50
CA ALA A 279 25.95 -1.68 -5.91
C ALA A 279 27.22 -0.84 -5.64
N PRO A 280 28.34 -1.47 -5.23
CA PRO A 280 29.63 -0.77 -5.04
C PRO A 280 30.02 0.07 -6.25
N ARG A 281 30.71 1.20 -6.02
CA ARG A 281 30.95 2.24 -7.06
C ARG A 281 31.60 1.72 -8.35
N ASP A 282 32.46 0.73 -8.22
CA ASP A 282 33.26 0.10 -9.28
C ASP A 282 32.72 -1.27 -9.73
N GLN A 283 31.68 -1.78 -9.08
CA GLN A 283 31.02 -3.01 -9.51
C GLN A 283 30.44 -2.80 -10.91
N LYS A 284 30.94 -3.57 -11.89
CA LYS A 284 30.34 -3.65 -13.23
C LYS A 284 28.99 -4.36 -13.15
N ILE A 285 28.04 -3.93 -13.96
CA ILE A 285 26.65 -4.39 -13.96
C ILE A 285 26.23 -4.70 -15.39
N ILE A 286 25.67 -5.89 -15.58
CA ILE A 286 24.87 -6.23 -16.77
C ILE A 286 23.40 -6.16 -16.34
N HIS A 287 22.61 -5.30 -16.98
CA HIS A 287 21.21 -5.09 -16.62
C HIS A 287 20.28 -5.55 -17.75
N ILE A 288 19.54 -6.62 -17.50
CA ILE A 288 18.46 -7.10 -18.38
C ILE A 288 17.14 -6.54 -17.88
N PHE A 289 16.41 -5.89 -18.78
CA PHE A 289 15.12 -5.31 -18.45
C PHE A 289 14.14 -5.42 -19.61
N LYS A 290 12.86 -5.52 -19.25
CA LYS A 290 11.75 -5.39 -20.20
C LYS A 290 11.59 -3.91 -20.59
N TRP A 291 11.61 -3.62 -21.88
CA TRP A 291 11.50 -2.29 -22.45
C TRP A 291 10.38 -2.21 -23.48
N GLU A 292 9.21 -1.78 -23.01
CA GLU A 292 7.99 -1.62 -23.80
C GLU A 292 7.32 -0.30 -23.42
N PRO A 293 7.90 0.87 -23.78
CA PRO A 293 7.47 2.16 -23.25
C PRO A 293 6.00 2.51 -23.56
N GLU A 294 5.44 2.00 -24.65
CA GLU A 294 4.06 2.32 -25.06
C GLU A 294 3.01 1.38 -24.48
N THR A 295 3.32 0.09 -24.29
CA THR A 295 2.34 -0.91 -23.82
C THR A 295 2.51 -1.27 -22.36
N ASN A 296 3.74 -1.25 -21.84
CA ASN A 296 4.06 -1.60 -20.46
C ASN A 296 5.31 -0.83 -19.99
N PRO A 297 5.19 0.50 -19.79
CA PRO A 297 6.32 1.32 -19.40
C PRO A 297 6.89 0.87 -18.04
N SER A 298 8.21 0.97 -17.90
CA SER A 298 8.85 0.83 -16.59
C SER A 298 8.21 1.82 -15.59
N PRO A 299 7.96 1.42 -14.34
CA PRO A 299 7.42 2.32 -13.32
C PRO A 299 8.38 3.48 -13.01
N LEU A 300 9.67 3.36 -13.34
CA LEU A 300 10.64 4.45 -13.20
C LEU A 300 10.35 5.62 -14.16
N ARG A 301 9.51 5.43 -15.19
CA ARG A 301 9.10 6.50 -16.13
C ARG A 301 8.41 7.66 -15.43
N SER A 302 7.67 7.41 -14.35
CA SER A 302 6.94 8.44 -13.60
C SER A 302 7.82 9.21 -12.61
N CYS A 303 9.06 8.76 -12.35
CA CYS A 303 9.96 9.39 -11.40
C CYS A 303 10.44 10.75 -11.93
N HIS A 304 9.92 11.83 -11.35
CA HIS A 304 10.36 13.19 -11.67
C HIS A 304 11.81 13.42 -11.21
N GLN A 305 12.64 14.03 -12.07
CA GLN A 305 14.07 14.18 -11.82
C GLN A 305 14.42 14.98 -10.57
N GLN A 306 13.55 15.89 -10.13
CA GLN A 306 13.80 16.68 -8.92
C GLN A 306 13.45 15.93 -7.63
N ALA A 307 12.39 15.11 -7.65
CA ALA A 307 11.93 14.39 -6.46
C ALA A 307 12.65 13.03 -6.30
N TYR A 308 12.97 12.38 -7.42
CA TYR A 308 13.51 11.03 -7.49
C TYR A 308 14.71 10.97 -8.45
N PRO A 309 15.76 11.79 -8.24
CA PRO A 309 16.88 11.89 -9.17
C PRO A 309 17.56 10.55 -9.44
N GLU A 310 17.63 9.66 -8.44
CA GLU A 310 18.25 8.35 -8.53
C GLU A 310 17.51 7.40 -9.47
N TYR A 311 16.19 7.28 -9.32
CA TYR A 311 15.35 6.45 -10.17
C TYR A 311 15.23 7.02 -11.59
N ALA A 312 15.10 8.35 -11.71
CA ALA A 312 15.11 9.03 -13.00
C ALA A 312 16.44 8.83 -13.75
N GLY A 313 17.56 8.76 -13.02
CA GLY A 313 18.88 8.44 -13.57
C GLY A 313 18.95 7.05 -14.19
N ILE A 314 18.50 6.02 -13.48
CA ILE A 314 18.44 4.64 -14.00
C ILE A 314 17.54 4.55 -15.23
N TYR A 315 16.36 5.16 -15.20
CA TYR A 315 15.46 5.19 -16.35
C TYR A 315 16.11 5.84 -17.59
N LYS A 316 16.91 6.91 -17.39
CA LYS A 316 17.66 7.54 -18.49
C LYS A 316 18.74 6.62 -19.06
N LEU A 317 19.45 5.85 -18.22
CA LEU A 317 20.41 4.84 -18.68
C LEU A 317 19.72 3.76 -19.52
N MET A 318 18.58 3.24 -19.05
CA MET A 318 17.75 2.29 -19.79
C MET A 318 17.28 2.87 -21.13
N LYS A 319 16.81 4.13 -21.16
CA LYS A 319 16.37 4.78 -22.40
C LYS A 319 17.52 5.03 -23.37
N ARG A 320 18.70 5.41 -22.87
CA ARG A 320 19.88 5.70 -23.71
C ARG A 320 20.31 4.47 -24.50
N SER A 321 20.26 3.28 -23.90
CA SER A 321 20.68 2.04 -24.55
C SER A 321 19.77 1.60 -25.71
N THR A 322 18.57 2.17 -25.84
CA THR A 322 17.64 1.84 -26.94
C THR A 322 17.71 2.81 -28.11
N LEU A 323 18.52 3.88 -28.01
CA LEU A 323 18.62 4.89 -29.04
C LEU A 323 19.77 4.58 -29.99
N ALA A 324 19.49 4.50 -31.30
CA ALA A 324 20.47 4.17 -32.35
C ALA A 324 21.74 5.08 -32.34
N LYS A 325 21.60 6.33 -31.89
CA LYS A 325 22.72 7.29 -31.76
C LYS A 325 23.75 6.89 -30.70
N PHE A 326 23.37 6.05 -29.75
CA PHE A 326 24.21 5.61 -28.63
C PHE A 326 24.59 4.13 -28.71
N THR A 327 23.94 3.36 -29.58
CA THR A 327 24.31 1.96 -29.86
C THR A 327 25.37 1.83 -30.96
N THR A 328 25.64 2.89 -31.72
CA THR A 328 26.68 2.92 -32.75
C THR A 328 28.03 3.26 -32.13
N SER A 329 28.98 2.34 -32.26
CA SER A 329 30.31 2.29 -31.65
C SER A 329 31.31 3.34 -32.17
N LYS A 330 30.94 4.64 -32.20
CA LYS A 330 31.90 5.72 -32.41
C LYS A 330 32.05 6.53 -31.13
N PRO A 331 33.27 6.62 -30.54
CA PRO A 331 33.50 7.39 -29.33
C PRO A 331 33.43 8.88 -29.70
N ASN A 332 32.26 9.48 -29.57
CA ASN A 332 32.10 10.91 -29.78
C ASN A 332 32.65 11.66 -28.55
N LYS A 333 33.92 12.07 -28.64
CA LYS A 333 34.52 13.08 -27.76
C LYS A 333 33.87 14.45 -28.01
N ARG A 334 32.62 14.66 -27.60
CA ARG A 334 32.03 16.01 -27.45
C ARG A 334 30.64 15.97 -26.83
N ASN A 335 30.60 16.39 -25.57
CA ASN A 335 29.58 17.23 -24.91
C ASN A 335 29.43 16.79 -23.44
N LYS A 336 30.42 17.15 -22.61
CA LYS A 336 30.24 17.25 -21.16
C LYS A 336 29.43 18.51 -20.88
N SER A 337 28.14 18.51 -21.22
CA SER A 337 27.21 19.54 -20.73
C SER A 337 26.99 19.28 -19.25
N SER A 338 27.33 20.26 -18.43
CA SER A 338 27.22 20.23 -16.97
C SER A 338 25.79 19.91 -16.51
N LEU A 339 25.61 18.74 -15.93
CA LEU A 339 24.45 18.42 -15.09
C LEU A 339 24.91 18.57 -13.63
N SER A 340 24.26 19.44 -12.88
CA SER A 340 24.45 19.63 -11.42
C SER A 340 23.12 19.34 -10.71
N PRO A 341 23.06 18.86 -9.44
CA PRO A 341 24.06 18.15 -8.63
C PRO A 341 23.59 16.70 -8.33
N PHE A 342 24.46 15.71 -8.53
CA PHE A 342 24.12 14.28 -8.63
C PHE A 342 25.03 13.48 -7.68
N LEU A 343 24.74 13.41 -6.37
CA LEU A 343 25.73 12.88 -5.42
C LEU A 343 25.86 11.34 -5.42
N THR A 344 24.92 10.58 -5.98
CA THR A 344 25.02 9.10 -6.08
C THR A 344 25.26 8.58 -7.50
N LEU A 345 24.79 9.29 -8.54
CA LEU A 345 24.95 8.86 -9.94
C LEU A 345 26.05 9.63 -10.71
N VAL A 346 26.60 10.78 -10.29
CA VAL A 346 27.73 11.42 -11.02
C VAL A 346 29.09 10.87 -10.57
N THR A 347 29.15 10.16 -9.44
CA THR A 347 30.41 9.61 -8.92
C THR A 347 30.88 8.36 -9.64
N ARG A 348 30.04 7.76 -10.50
CA ARG A 348 30.35 6.53 -11.24
C ARG A 348 30.45 6.82 -12.73
N ASP A 349 31.44 6.21 -13.38
CA ASP A 349 31.59 6.27 -14.83
C ASP A 349 30.68 5.24 -15.51
N TRP A 350 29.38 5.55 -15.59
CA TRP A 350 28.34 4.64 -16.07
C TRP A 350 28.60 4.03 -17.44
N ASP A 351 29.30 4.74 -18.31
CA ASP A 351 29.63 4.24 -19.65
C ASP A 351 30.59 3.04 -19.59
N HIS A 352 31.37 2.91 -18.52
CA HIS A 352 32.32 1.83 -18.29
C HIS A 352 31.80 0.72 -17.36
N ILE A 353 30.85 1.04 -16.48
CA ILE A 353 30.37 0.08 -15.46
C ILE A 353 29.01 -0.53 -15.75
N TYR A 354 28.23 0.00 -16.70
CA TYR A 354 26.84 -0.42 -16.90
C TYR A 354 26.57 -0.83 -18.35
N GLU A 355 26.34 -2.13 -18.54
CA GLU A 355 25.94 -2.74 -19.80
C GLU A 355 24.42 -3.00 -19.76
N ALA A 356 23.66 -2.31 -20.61
CA ALA A 356 22.21 -2.47 -20.70
C ALA A 356 21.82 -3.43 -21.83
N LEU A 357 21.01 -4.43 -21.50
CA LEU A 357 20.51 -5.46 -22.40
C LEU A 357 18.97 -5.44 -22.43
N PRO A 358 18.35 -4.49 -23.15
CA PRO A 358 16.90 -4.39 -23.25
C PRO A 358 16.31 -5.63 -23.95
N ASN A 359 15.19 -6.14 -23.44
CA ASN A 359 14.41 -7.23 -24.06
C ASN A 359 15.24 -8.49 -24.39
N THR A 360 16.30 -8.73 -23.63
CA THR A 360 17.26 -9.81 -23.86
C THR A 360 16.88 -11.06 -23.06
N LEU A 361 17.07 -12.24 -23.65
CA LEU A 361 16.78 -13.53 -23.02
C LEU A 361 18.06 -14.22 -22.59
N VAL A 362 18.06 -14.84 -21.41
CA VAL A 362 19.09 -15.81 -21.04
C VAL A 362 18.69 -17.16 -21.62
N VAL A 363 19.56 -17.73 -22.46
CA VAL A 363 19.29 -19.00 -23.15
C VAL A 363 20.14 -20.15 -22.64
N ASP A 364 21.28 -19.85 -22.01
CA ASP A 364 22.15 -20.86 -21.41
C ASP A 364 22.96 -20.27 -20.24
N VAL A 365 23.28 -21.12 -19.26
CA VAL A 365 24.03 -20.78 -18.04
C VAL A 365 24.93 -21.95 -17.67
N GLU A 366 26.24 -21.69 -17.66
CA GLU A 366 27.26 -22.61 -17.16
C GLU A 366 27.95 -21.99 -15.94
N ILE A 367 28.44 -22.82 -15.02
CA ILE A 367 29.21 -22.37 -13.86
C ILE A 367 30.67 -22.75 -14.06
N ASP A 368 31.56 -21.76 -14.03
CA ASP A 368 33.00 -21.91 -14.13
C ASP A 368 33.67 -21.39 -12.85
N GLY A 369 33.93 -22.32 -11.92
CA GLY A 369 34.50 -22.00 -10.61
C GLY A 369 33.59 -21.10 -9.78
N THR A 370 34.01 -19.84 -9.61
CA THR A 370 33.28 -18.82 -8.81
C THR A 370 32.46 -17.86 -9.67
N GLU A 371 32.39 -18.08 -10.98
CA GLU A 371 31.67 -17.22 -11.91
C GLU A 371 30.70 -18.01 -12.78
N GLY A 372 29.67 -17.35 -13.28
CA GLY A 372 28.75 -17.90 -14.26
C GLY A 372 29.13 -17.45 -15.66
N ILE A 373 29.08 -18.34 -16.64
CA ILE A 373 29.13 -18.01 -18.06
C ILE A 373 27.70 -18.01 -18.58
N VAL A 374 27.20 -16.84 -18.98
CA VAL A 374 25.80 -16.67 -19.38
C VAL A 374 25.74 -16.33 -20.86
N THR A 375 24.93 -17.09 -21.58
CA THR A 375 24.66 -16.85 -23.00
C THR A 375 23.31 -16.14 -23.14
N PHE A 376 23.36 -14.98 -23.79
CA PHE A 376 22.22 -14.10 -24.01
C PHE A 376 21.80 -14.10 -25.47
N ARG A 377 20.51 -14.12 -25.72
CA ARG A 377 19.91 -13.84 -27.02
C ARG A 377 19.33 -12.41 -27.00
N CYS A 378 19.98 -11.52 -27.72
CA CYS A 378 19.60 -10.12 -27.88
C CYS A 378 18.31 -9.98 -28.70
N SER A 379 17.69 -8.81 -28.65
CA SER A 379 16.44 -8.53 -29.37
C SER A 379 16.58 -8.58 -30.90
N ASP A 380 17.79 -8.41 -31.42
CA ASP A 380 18.12 -8.53 -32.85
C ASP A 380 18.38 -9.98 -33.29
N GLY A 381 18.25 -10.95 -32.37
CA GLY A 381 18.52 -12.37 -32.60
C GLY A 381 20.00 -12.76 -32.45
N SER A 382 20.91 -11.80 -32.29
CA SER A 382 22.31 -12.09 -32.04
C SER A 382 22.50 -12.76 -30.68
N THR A 383 23.54 -13.57 -30.57
CA THR A 383 23.90 -14.26 -29.33
C THR A 383 25.23 -13.74 -28.83
N ILE A 384 25.29 -13.39 -27.55
CA ILE A 384 26.50 -12.92 -26.88
C ILE A 384 26.70 -13.71 -25.58
N THR A 385 27.96 -13.92 -25.20
CA THR A 385 28.33 -14.58 -23.95
C THR A 385 29.06 -13.60 -23.04
N ARG A 386 28.75 -13.64 -21.73
CA ARG A 386 29.47 -12.88 -20.70
C ARG A 386 29.73 -13.74 -19.48
N ARG A 387 30.84 -13.46 -18.80
CA ARG A 387 31.07 -13.91 -17.43
C ARG A 387 30.30 -13.01 -16.46
N VAL A 388 29.73 -13.58 -15.41
CA VAL A 388 29.00 -12.86 -14.36
C VAL A 388 29.43 -13.36 -12.99
N SER A 389 29.47 -12.47 -12.00
CA SER A 389 29.83 -12.83 -10.62
C SER A 389 28.65 -13.32 -9.78
N GLY A 390 27.42 -13.19 -10.30
CA GLY A 390 26.21 -13.55 -9.58
C GLY A 390 24.95 -13.00 -10.24
N LEU A 391 23.80 -13.34 -9.67
CA LEU A 391 22.48 -12.88 -10.13
C LEU A 391 21.73 -12.12 -9.03
N SER A 392 21.23 -10.94 -9.39
CA SER A 392 20.20 -10.18 -8.67
C SER A 392 18.89 -10.24 -9.44
N TYR A 393 17.96 -11.07 -8.95
CA TYR A 393 16.68 -11.36 -9.64
C TYR A 393 15.53 -10.53 -9.08
N ALA A 394 15.23 -9.40 -9.71
CA ALA A 394 14.28 -8.39 -9.27
C ALA A 394 13.03 -8.31 -10.17
N VAL A 395 12.35 -9.44 -10.39
CA VAL A 395 11.17 -9.54 -11.28
C VAL A 395 9.82 -9.38 -10.57
N GLY A 396 9.84 -8.91 -9.33
CA GLY A 396 8.66 -8.65 -8.50
C GLY A 396 8.39 -9.71 -7.45
N ARG A 397 7.40 -9.42 -6.61
CA ARG A 397 6.93 -10.27 -5.50
C ARG A 397 5.45 -10.60 -5.68
N LYS A 398 4.95 -11.59 -4.94
CA LYS A 398 3.54 -11.96 -4.82
C LYS A 398 3.15 -12.11 -3.34
N GLY A 399 1.86 -12.05 -3.05
CA GLY A 399 1.30 -12.49 -1.78
C GLY A 399 0.81 -13.93 -1.87
N SER A 400 0.36 -14.47 -0.74
CA SER A 400 -0.29 -15.78 -0.67
C SER A 400 -1.36 -15.80 0.41
N LEU A 401 -2.43 -16.54 0.18
CA LEU A 401 -3.44 -16.92 1.18
C LEU A 401 -3.33 -18.39 1.60
N ALA A 402 -2.19 -19.05 1.36
CA ALA A 402 -2.00 -20.47 1.65
C ALA A 402 -2.13 -20.82 3.15
N TYR A 403 -2.11 -19.83 4.03
CA TYR A 403 -2.38 -20.00 5.46
C TYR A 403 -3.87 -20.24 5.78
N LEU A 404 -4.78 -19.96 4.85
CA LEU A 404 -6.21 -20.26 4.94
C LEU A 404 -6.48 -21.69 4.44
N ASP A 405 -7.49 -22.34 4.99
CA ASP A 405 -7.97 -23.61 4.43
C ASP A 405 -8.58 -23.43 3.03
N HIS A 406 -8.71 -24.53 2.30
CA HIS A 406 -9.20 -24.50 0.93
C HIS A 406 -10.65 -23.97 0.80
N MET A 407 -11.51 -24.20 1.79
CA MET A 407 -12.91 -23.77 1.73
C MET A 407 -13.01 -22.26 1.86
N LEU A 408 -12.23 -21.67 2.76
CA LEU A 408 -12.16 -20.24 2.99
C LEU A 408 -11.45 -19.53 1.83
N GLN A 409 -10.41 -20.14 1.25
CA GLN A 409 -9.80 -19.64 0.00
C GLN A 409 -10.84 -19.52 -1.12
N ARG A 410 -11.70 -20.54 -1.33
CA ARG A 410 -12.76 -20.52 -2.33
C ARG A 410 -13.86 -19.50 -2.02
N GLU A 411 -14.17 -19.27 -0.75
CA GLU A 411 -15.12 -18.24 -0.34
C GLU A 411 -14.62 -16.84 -0.74
N ILE A 412 -13.32 -16.57 -0.55
CA ILE A 412 -12.70 -15.26 -0.82
C ILE A 412 -12.38 -15.05 -2.30
N LEU A 413 -11.83 -16.06 -2.97
CA LEU A 413 -11.34 -15.98 -4.35
C LEU A 413 -12.41 -16.37 -5.40
N GLY A 414 -13.53 -16.92 -4.93
CA GLY A 414 -14.64 -17.37 -5.77
C GLY A 414 -14.51 -18.82 -6.25
N ALA A 415 -15.63 -19.36 -6.73
CA ALA A 415 -15.78 -20.78 -7.07
C ALA A 415 -14.88 -21.27 -8.22
N GLY A 416 -14.37 -20.35 -9.05
CA GLY A 416 -13.46 -20.64 -10.16
C GLY A 416 -11.98 -20.73 -9.77
N PHE A 417 -11.65 -20.54 -8.50
CA PHE A 417 -10.29 -20.73 -8.00
C PHE A 417 -9.92 -22.22 -7.98
N ASP A 418 -8.86 -22.57 -8.72
CA ASP A 418 -8.32 -23.93 -8.81
C ASP A 418 -7.21 -24.14 -7.77
N GLN A 419 -7.21 -25.30 -7.11
CA GLN A 419 -6.23 -25.71 -6.09
C GLN A 419 -4.79 -25.68 -6.59
N SER A 420 -4.58 -25.74 -7.91
CA SER A 420 -3.27 -25.70 -8.55
C SER A 420 -2.53 -24.35 -8.43
N GLN A 421 -3.18 -23.27 -7.94
CA GLN A 421 -2.66 -21.90 -8.01
C GLN A 421 -1.88 -21.39 -6.78
N ASP A 422 -1.40 -22.25 -5.87
CA ASP A 422 -0.61 -21.89 -4.68
C ASP A 422 -1.22 -20.77 -3.80
N ALA A 423 -2.54 -20.53 -3.91
CA ALA A 423 -3.23 -19.39 -3.29
C ALA A 423 -2.54 -18.03 -3.52
N SER A 424 -1.83 -17.88 -4.65
CA SER A 424 -1.04 -16.70 -4.98
C SER A 424 -1.91 -15.47 -5.22
N ILE A 425 -1.58 -14.36 -4.55
CA ILE A 425 -2.27 -13.07 -4.68
C ILE A 425 -1.36 -12.04 -5.33
N ALA A 426 -1.92 -11.28 -6.26
CA ALA A 426 -1.31 -10.11 -6.87
C ALA A 426 -2.20 -8.88 -6.67
N LYS A 427 -1.73 -7.72 -7.16
CA LYS A 427 -2.42 -6.43 -7.01
C LYS A 427 -3.88 -6.46 -7.45
N ASP A 428 -4.18 -7.14 -8.56
CA ASP A 428 -5.53 -7.12 -9.16
C ASP A 428 -6.42 -8.29 -8.70
N THR A 429 -5.88 -9.26 -7.96
CA THR A 429 -6.60 -10.50 -7.59
C THR A 429 -7.87 -10.22 -6.79
N LEU A 430 -7.80 -9.34 -5.79
CA LEU A 430 -8.94 -9.00 -4.93
C LEU A 430 -9.55 -7.63 -5.26
N LYS A 431 -9.11 -6.99 -6.36
CA LYS A 431 -9.54 -5.63 -6.72
C LYS A 431 -11.05 -5.53 -6.91
N SER A 432 -11.63 -6.48 -7.65
CA SER A 432 -13.07 -6.49 -7.89
C SER A 432 -13.87 -6.72 -6.62
N ALA A 433 -13.38 -7.57 -5.71
CA ALA A 433 -14.02 -7.80 -4.41
C ALA A 433 -13.97 -6.52 -3.57
N ALA A 434 -12.78 -5.91 -3.44
CA ALA A 434 -12.55 -4.69 -2.68
C ALA A 434 -13.35 -3.48 -3.18
N MET A 435 -13.66 -3.42 -4.48
CA MET A 435 -14.54 -2.38 -5.06
C MET A 435 -16.00 -2.55 -4.66
N ASN A 436 -16.43 -3.77 -4.33
CA ASN A 436 -17.78 -4.06 -3.87
C ASN A 436 -17.89 -3.89 -2.35
N ASP A 437 -17.00 -4.56 -1.61
CA ASP A 437 -16.91 -4.50 -0.15
C ASP A 437 -15.50 -4.93 0.30
N LEU A 438 -15.01 -4.36 1.40
CA LEU A 438 -13.77 -4.81 2.04
C LEU A 438 -14.01 -6.03 2.94
N GLU A 439 -15.25 -6.32 3.32
CA GLU A 439 -15.67 -7.62 3.85
C GLU A 439 -15.92 -8.57 2.68
N VAL A 440 -14.87 -9.28 2.26
CA VAL A 440 -14.88 -10.13 1.05
C VAL A 440 -15.55 -11.48 1.25
N ALA A 441 -15.77 -11.87 2.50
CA ALA A 441 -16.44 -13.09 2.94
C ALA A 441 -17.02 -12.83 4.34
N ASN A 442 -17.99 -13.63 4.79
CA ASN A 442 -18.69 -13.33 6.05
C ASN A 442 -17.71 -13.32 7.24
N GLY A 443 -17.52 -12.17 7.87
CA GLY A 443 -16.56 -11.97 8.96
C GLY A 443 -15.08 -11.94 8.54
N VAL A 444 -14.78 -11.85 7.23
CA VAL A 444 -13.42 -11.76 6.68
C VAL A 444 -13.22 -10.42 5.99
N PHE A 445 -12.31 -9.61 6.53
CA PHE A 445 -11.97 -8.29 5.99
C PHE A 445 -10.60 -8.29 5.32
N ILE A 446 -10.40 -7.47 4.29
CA ILE A 446 -9.09 -7.21 3.69
C ILE A 446 -8.67 -5.76 3.90
N ILE A 447 -7.40 -5.54 4.22
CA ILE A 447 -6.83 -4.19 4.38
C ILE A 447 -5.44 -4.07 3.76
N GLY A 448 -4.93 -2.84 3.65
CA GLY A 448 -3.62 -2.55 3.08
C GLY A 448 -3.53 -2.96 1.61
N SER A 449 -2.39 -3.51 1.18
CA SER A 449 -2.16 -3.80 -0.24
C SER A 449 -3.08 -4.88 -0.85
N LEU A 450 -3.80 -5.64 -0.02
CA LEU A 450 -4.83 -6.58 -0.51
C LEU A 450 -6.02 -5.85 -1.15
N THR A 451 -6.22 -4.57 -0.82
CA THR A 451 -7.25 -3.72 -1.44
C THR A 451 -6.77 -3.08 -2.75
N SER A 452 -5.68 -3.57 -3.35
CA SER A 452 -4.99 -3.02 -4.53
C SER A 452 -4.26 -1.68 -4.33
N ASP A 453 -4.29 -1.11 -3.11
CA ASP A 453 -3.60 0.13 -2.75
C ASP A 453 -2.40 -0.16 -1.84
N SER A 454 -1.18 0.04 -2.34
CA SER A 454 0.05 -0.37 -1.63
C SER A 454 0.76 0.72 -0.83
N LEU A 455 0.29 1.97 -0.88
CA LEU A 455 0.90 3.08 -0.15
C LEU A 455 0.35 3.12 1.29
N ILE A 456 1.23 3.36 2.27
CA ILE A 456 0.85 3.47 3.69
C ILE A 456 -0.26 4.51 3.88
N ARG A 457 -0.15 5.67 3.21
CA ARG A 457 -1.18 6.72 3.24
C ARG A 457 -2.60 6.23 2.92
N TYR A 458 -2.74 5.25 2.03
CA TYR A 458 -4.04 4.69 1.64
C TYR A 458 -4.53 3.59 2.58
N ALA A 459 -3.72 3.10 3.52
CA ALA A 459 -4.15 2.09 4.47
C ALA A 459 -5.24 2.58 5.43
N TYR A 460 -5.29 3.89 5.70
CA TYR A 460 -6.25 4.49 6.63
C TYR A 460 -7.71 4.17 6.28
N GLY A 461 -8.10 4.32 5.00
CA GLY A 461 -9.49 4.14 4.58
C GLY A 461 -10.03 2.74 4.89
N GLY A 462 -9.31 1.71 4.43
CA GLY A 462 -9.67 0.32 4.71
C GLY A 462 -9.64 -0.03 6.21
N CYS A 463 -8.71 0.53 6.98
CA CYS A 463 -8.65 0.30 8.43
C CYS A 463 -9.83 0.94 9.17
N ILE A 464 -10.22 2.17 8.81
CA ILE A 464 -11.39 2.84 9.39
C ILE A 464 -12.68 2.07 9.08
N TYR A 465 -12.82 1.57 7.85
CA TYR A 465 -13.97 0.73 7.47
C TYR A 465 -14.06 -0.54 8.30
N ALA A 466 -12.97 -1.32 8.34
CA ALA A 466 -12.93 -2.57 9.09
C ALA A 466 -13.18 -2.31 10.59
N ALA A 467 -12.55 -1.29 11.16
CA ALA A 467 -12.76 -0.92 12.57
C ALA A 467 -14.22 -0.55 12.86
N GLY A 468 -14.86 0.25 12.00
CA GLY A 468 -16.25 0.64 12.18
C GLY A 468 -17.19 -0.56 12.26
N LYS A 469 -17.02 -1.53 11.34
CA LYS A 469 -17.80 -2.79 11.34
C LYS A 469 -17.50 -3.67 12.56
N LEU A 470 -16.23 -3.84 12.91
CA LEU A 470 -15.81 -4.67 14.04
C LEU A 470 -16.31 -4.10 15.37
N MET A 471 -16.16 -2.80 15.60
CA MET A 471 -16.63 -2.12 16.80
C MET A 471 -18.15 -2.15 16.93
N GLU A 472 -18.88 -1.94 15.83
CA GLU A 472 -20.34 -2.02 15.82
C GLU A 472 -20.83 -3.43 16.19
N ARG A 473 -20.27 -4.47 15.56
CA ARG A 473 -20.62 -5.88 15.85
C ARG A 473 -20.26 -6.27 17.28
N TYR A 474 -19.11 -5.83 17.78
CA TYR A 474 -18.71 -6.09 19.15
C TYR A 474 -19.68 -5.43 20.15
N ALA A 475 -20.01 -4.15 19.95
CA ALA A 475 -20.95 -3.44 20.80
C ALA A 475 -22.35 -4.09 20.80
N GLN A 476 -22.86 -4.48 19.63
CA GLN A 476 -24.16 -5.16 19.52
C GLN A 476 -24.21 -6.47 20.32
N ARG A 477 -23.12 -7.27 20.29
CA ARG A 477 -23.00 -8.51 21.07
C ARG A 477 -22.93 -8.28 22.57
N GLN A 478 -22.32 -7.18 23.01
CA GLN A 478 -22.28 -6.81 24.43
C GLN A 478 -23.68 -6.44 24.95
N VAL A 479 -24.53 -5.83 24.11
CA VAL A 479 -25.90 -5.45 24.48
C VAL A 479 -26.88 -6.63 24.38
N HIS A 480 -26.69 -7.53 23.40
CA HIS A 480 -27.52 -8.71 23.18
C HIS A 480 -26.66 -9.98 23.16
N PRO A 481 -26.24 -10.51 24.31
CA PRO A 481 -25.52 -11.78 24.36
C PRO A 481 -26.42 -12.87 23.79
N THR A 482 -25.95 -13.55 22.74
CA THR A 482 -26.61 -14.73 22.20
C THR A 482 -26.65 -15.78 23.31
N PRO A 483 -27.78 -16.46 23.59
CA PRO A 483 -27.81 -17.51 24.59
C PRO A 483 -26.79 -18.57 24.22
N CYS A 484 -25.86 -18.86 25.12
CA CYS A 484 -24.97 -20.00 24.98
C CYS A 484 -25.85 -21.25 25.06
N ASP A 485 -26.07 -21.93 23.94
CA ASP A 485 -26.54 -23.32 23.98
C ASP A 485 -25.44 -24.13 24.66
N GLY A 486 -25.65 -24.41 25.94
CA GLY A 486 -24.90 -25.44 26.64
C GLY A 486 -25.08 -26.79 25.93
N PRO A 487 -24.22 -27.79 26.21
CA PRO A 487 -24.37 -29.09 25.60
C PRO A 487 -25.75 -29.65 25.98
N VAL A 488 -26.63 -29.77 25.00
CA VAL A 488 -27.95 -30.37 25.17
C VAL A 488 -27.72 -31.85 25.45
N ASP A 489 -27.79 -32.21 26.72
CA ASP A 489 -27.78 -33.59 27.16
C ASP A 489 -29.05 -34.26 26.62
N HIS A 490 -28.88 -35.19 25.69
CA HIS A 490 -29.96 -35.99 25.14
C HIS A 490 -30.45 -36.98 26.20
N THR A 491 -31.28 -36.53 27.13
CA THR A 491 -32.12 -37.40 27.94
C THR A 491 -33.59 -37.13 27.59
N VAL A 492 -34.12 -38.03 26.76
CA VAL A 492 -35.55 -38.17 26.47
C VAL A 492 -36.26 -38.62 27.75
N PRO A 493 -37.39 -37.97 28.10
CA PRO A 493 -38.55 -38.78 28.44
C PRO A 493 -39.87 -38.22 27.88
N GLY A 494 -40.60 -39.10 27.18
CA GLY A 494 -42.06 -39.18 27.22
C GLY A 494 -42.88 -38.09 26.51
N GLN A 495 -43.34 -38.39 25.29
CA GLN A 495 -44.52 -37.75 24.69
C GLN A 495 -45.76 -37.96 25.57
N PRO A 496 -46.70 -37.00 25.54
CA PRO A 496 -47.95 -37.28 24.85
C PRO A 496 -48.35 -36.19 23.85
N GLN A 497 -48.78 -36.62 22.66
CA GLN A 497 -49.52 -35.82 21.67
C GLN A 497 -50.87 -35.37 22.27
N PRO A 498 -51.45 -34.23 21.86
CA PRO A 498 -52.24 -34.25 20.63
C PRO A 498 -52.37 -32.92 19.81
N ASP A 499 -52.81 -33.13 18.56
CA ASP A 499 -53.63 -32.30 17.66
C ASP A 499 -53.08 -31.07 16.90
N LEU A 500 -53.07 -31.26 15.56
CA LEU A 500 -53.06 -30.26 14.49
C LEU A 500 -54.38 -29.44 14.48
N PRO A 501 -54.37 -28.20 13.96
CA PRO A 501 -54.88 -28.04 12.59
C PRO A 501 -54.21 -26.96 11.71
N THR A 502 -53.95 -27.37 10.46
CA THR A 502 -54.21 -26.69 9.17
C THR A 502 -53.71 -25.27 8.87
N THR A 503 -52.89 -25.18 7.83
CA THR A 503 -52.71 -24.05 6.90
C THR A 503 -54.02 -23.54 6.28
N PRO A 504 -54.07 -22.26 5.83
CA PRO A 504 -54.14 -22.04 4.39
C PRO A 504 -53.33 -20.84 3.85
N SER A 505 -52.80 -20.99 2.64
CA SER A 505 -52.42 -19.95 1.66
C SER A 505 -53.61 -19.71 0.70
N PRO A 506 -53.54 -18.87 -0.37
CA PRO A 506 -53.03 -17.49 -0.56
C PRO A 506 -54.06 -16.58 -1.34
N ASN A 507 -53.60 -15.39 -1.78
CA ASN A 507 -54.16 -14.46 -2.79
C ASN A 507 -55.23 -13.46 -2.29
N THR A 508 -55.09 -12.14 -2.50
CA THR A 508 -55.40 -11.44 -3.77
C THR A 508 -54.95 -9.95 -3.68
N PRO A 509 -54.62 -9.27 -4.81
CA PRO A 509 -53.88 -7.99 -4.87
C PRO A 509 -54.78 -6.76 -5.16
N MET A 510 -54.25 -5.53 -5.01
CA MET A 510 -54.29 -4.48 -6.07
C MET A 510 -53.84 -3.06 -5.63
N ASN A 511 -53.18 -2.42 -6.60
CA ASN A 511 -53.24 -1.02 -7.06
C ASN A 511 -52.86 0.19 -6.19
N ILE A 512 -51.76 0.83 -6.62
CA ILE A 512 -51.71 2.13 -7.34
C ILE A 512 -52.74 3.18 -6.88
N LEU A 513 -52.25 4.31 -6.34
CA LEU A 513 -52.56 5.63 -6.92
C LEU A 513 -51.55 6.71 -6.50
N ASN A 514 -51.03 7.39 -7.52
CA ASN A 514 -50.41 8.71 -7.44
C ASN A 514 -51.41 9.75 -6.94
N HIS A 515 -50.95 10.71 -6.13
CA HIS A 515 -51.45 12.08 -6.23
C HIS A 515 -50.36 13.10 -5.92
N THR A 516 -50.12 13.94 -6.91
CA THR A 516 -49.44 15.23 -6.87
C THR A 516 -50.39 16.31 -6.35
N LYS A 517 -49.89 17.28 -5.57
CA LYS A 517 -49.84 18.74 -5.84
C LYS A 517 -50.05 19.67 -4.62
N PHE A 518 -49.18 20.69 -4.60
CA PHE A 518 -49.33 22.07 -4.10
C PHE A 518 -49.56 22.35 -2.61
N ASN A 519 -48.66 23.10 -1.99
CA ASN A 519 -48.89 24.56 -1.89
C ASN A 519 -47.61 25.38 -1.65
N ASN A 520 -47.58 26.55 -2.29
CA ASN A 520 -46.60 27.62 -2.11
C ASN A 520 -46.91 28.42 -0.84
N ASN A 521 -45.88 28.98 -0.21
CA ASN A 521 -45.96 30.37 0.24
C ASN A 521 -44.58 31.04 0.34
N LYS A 522 -44.47 32.20 -0.32
CA LYS A 522 -43.37 33.16 -0.24
C LYS A 522 -43.61 34.09 0.95
N SER A 523 -42.54 34.51 1.61
CA SER A 523 -42.41 35.90 2.06
C SER A 523 -40.94 36.32 2.11
N SER A 524 -40.70 37.49 1.54
CA SER A 524 -39.46 38.26 1.47
C SER A 524 -39.17 38.98 2.78
N ASN A 525 -37.90 39.33 3.03
CA ASN A 525 -37.42 40.70 3.37
C ASN A 525 -35.93 40.66 3.79
N THR A 526 -35.05 41.24 2.96
CA THR A 526 -34.35 42.55 3.11
C THR A 526 -33.06 42.51 3.93
N VAL A 527 -31.98 42.85 3.25
CA VAL A 527 -30.62 43.17 3.73
C VAL A 527 -30.59 44.60 4.27
N PRO A 528 -29.66 44.95 5.18
CA PRO A 528 -28.77 46.07 4.83
C PRO A 528 -27.29 45.93 5.28
N SER A 529 -26.41 46.26 4.32
CA SER A 529 -25.19 47.10 4.37
C SER A 529 -24.01 46.86 5.34
N GLU A 530 -22.85 46.73 4.67
CA GLU A 530 -21.55 47.38 4.92
C GLU A 530 -20.78 47.16 6.22
N LEU A 531 -19.55 46.62 6.08
CA LEU A 531 -18.39 47.14 6.81
C LEU A 531 -17.09 47.02 5.98
N ARG A 532 -16.49 48.20 5.87
CA ARG A 532 -15.30 48.67 5.13
C ARG A 532 -14.02 47.85 5.43
N MET A 533 -13.33 47.40 4.38
CA MET A 533 -11.94 46.94 4.46
C MET A 533 -10.97 48.13 4.53
N HIS A 534 -10.04 48.09 5.48
CA HIS A 534 -8.86 48.95 5.51
C HIS A 534 -7.73 48.36 4.65
N ARG A 535 -7.22 49.17 3.73
CA ARG A 535 -5.97 48.97 2.98
C ARG A 535 -4.77 49.11 3.91
N VAL A 536 -3.76 48.25 3.73
CA VAL A 536 -2.35 48.59 3.95
C VAL A 536 -1.54 48.19 2.70
N SER A 537 -0.71 49.15 2.28
CA SER A 537 0.19 49.25 1.10
C SER A 537 1.15 48.06 0.98
N SER A 538 1.31 47.41 -0.18
CA SER A 538 2.19 47.74 -1.33
C SER A 538 3.59 48.25 -0.98
N ASP A 539 4.59 47.37 -1.13
CA ASP A 539 5.89 47.69 -1.75
C ASP A 539 6.70 46.41 -2.04
N LEU A 540 6.79 46.02 -3.32
CA LEU A 540 8.02 45.54 -3.96
C LEU A 540 7.79 45.48 -5.47
N LYS A 541 8.38 46.47 -6.15
CA LYS A 541 8.29 46.77 -7.57
C LYS A 541 8.85 45.62 -8.43
N LEU A 542 8.04 45.10 -9.34
CA LEU A 542 8.49 44.33 -10.50
C LEU A 542 8.92 45.30 -11.61
N GLY A 543 10.15 45.11 -12.10
CA GLY A 543 10.73 45.84 -13.23
C GLY A 543 10.02 45.58 -14.56
N SER A 544 10.26 46.49 -15.50
CA SER A 544 9.56 46.76 -16.75
C SER A 544 9.45 45.58 -17.74
N LYS A 545 8.27 45.50 -18.39
CA LYS A 545 8.01 44.70 -19.59
C LYS A 545 8.44 45.42 -20.87
N SER A 546 9.31 44.78 -21.63
CA SER A 546 9.34 44.67 -23.10
C SER A 546 10.33 43.52 -23.36
N ASP A 547 10.12 42.53 -24.23
CA ASP A 547 9.42 42.51 -25.50
C ASP A 547 9.27 41.03 -25.93
N ARG A 548 8.22 40.73 -26.74
CA ARG A 548 8.05 39.52 -27.59
C ARG A 548 7.84 38.15 -26.91
N PHE A 549 6.64 37.58 -27.10
CA PHE A 549 6.39 36.46 -28.02
C PHE A 549 4.91 36.07 -27.92
N GLY A 550 4.21 36.14 -29.04
CA GLY A 550 2.90 35.49 -29.18
C GLY A 550 3.08 33.97 -29.04
N SER A 551 2.30 33.35 -28.16
CA SER A 551 2.14 31.90 -28.16
C SER A 551 0.66 31.56 -28.03
N ARG A 552 0.18 30.73 -28.97
CA ARG A 552 -1.07 29.99 -28.85
C ARG A 552 -1.06 29.27 -27.51
N ARG A 553 -2.09 29.50 -26.69
CA ARG A 553 -2.33 28.78 -25.43
C ARG A 553 -2.48 27.29 -25.72
N GLN A 554 -1.42 26.52 -25.49
CA GLN A 554 -1.50 25.07 -25.35
C GLN A 554 -2.08 24.75 -23.97
N ARG A 555 -3.07 23.85 -23.95
CA ARG A 555 -3.65 23.28 -22.74
C ARG A 555 -2.61 22.43 -22.00
N PRO A 556 -2.71 22.24 -20.66
CA PRO A 556 -1.84 21.34 -19.92
C PRO A 556 -1.92 19.90 -20.48
N TRP A 557 -0.76 19.28 -20.67
CA TRP A 557 -0.53 17.94 -21.26
C TRP A 557 -1.34 16.81 -20.63
N TRP A 558 -1.73 16.90 -19.36
CA TRP A 558 -2.33 15.78 -18.61
C TRP A 558 -3.79 15.48 -18.97
N ALA A 559 -4.41 16.24 -19.87
CA ALA A 559 -5.82 16.11 -20.26
C ALA A 559 -6.07 15.18 -21.47
N PHE A 560 -5.13 14.32 -21.88
CA PHE A 560 -5.27 13.47 -23.09
C PHE A 560 -5.02 11.96 -22.90
N ILE A 561 -5.23 11.40 -21.71
CA ILE A 561 -5.01 9.95 -21.47
C ILE A 561 -6.30 9.12 -21.32
N PHE A 562 -7.50 9.68 -21.44
CA PHE A 562 -8.73 8.88 -21.43
C PHE A 562 -9.70 9.25 -22.55
N SER A 563 -9.50 8.62 -23.71
CA SER A 563 -10.54 8.31 -24.70
C SER A 563 -9.99 7.26 -25.68
N SER A 564 -10.01 6.00 -25.25
CA SER A 564 -10.32 4.77 -26.01
C SER A 564 -9.86 3.56 -25.21
#